data_AF-A0A972H6M6-F1
#
_entry.id   AF-A0A972H6M6-F1
#
_cell.length_a   1.000
_cell.length_b   1.000
_cell.length_c   1.000
_cell.angle_alpha   90.00
_cell.angle_beta   90.00
_cell.angle_gamma   90.00
#
_symmetry.space_group_name_H-M   'P 1'
#
loop_
_entity.id
_entity.type
_entity.pdbx_description
1 polymer ?
#
loop_
_entity_poly.entity_id
_entity_poly.type
_entity_poly.pdbx_seq_one_letter_code
_entity_poly.pdbx_strand_id
1 'polypeptide(L)'
;MSGLSSVQSPGSLPEADLIPAQHLTTLQLPLPWETFGFPSQWVGRSVHLVTGDPAWSWSETAPTFNIPAVEDTDTALQEPTHVAGWAVDHVVLLVPSLDEAIVVFAEAGLDPRLQMKVKGRPAAFFRAGPLVEVVESPVRNPAIYGVTLVCEEPLEGVALRWRAMGLNISTIQGAIQPGRRIFSVHDTEAGFAVMSADKAVH
;
A
#
# COMPACT_ATOMS: atom_id res chain seq x y z
N MET A 1 34.20 -30.30 -33.67
CA MET A 1 32.79 -29.89 -33.62
C MET A 1 32.22 -30.37 -32.31
N SER A 2 32.14 -29.50 -31.30
CA SER A 2 31.53 -29.81 -30.01
C SER A 2 30.85 -28.55 -29.53
N GLY A 3 29.57 -28.40 -29.86
CA GLY A 3 28.70 -27.36 -29.32
C GLY A 3 28.06 -27.87 -28.04
N LEU A 4 28.49 -27.36 -26.88
CA LEU A 4 27.77 -27.53 -25.63
C LEU A 4 26.85 -26.32 -25.45
N SER A 5 25.55 -26.56 -25.63
CA SER A 5 24.49 -25.61 -25.34
C SER A 5 24.35 -25.51 -23.82
N SER A 6 24.77 -24.37 -23.26
CA SER A 6 24.49 -23.99 -21.87
C SER A 6 23.04 -23.52 -21.79
N VAL A 7 22.18 -24.31 -21.16
CA VAL A 7 20.84 -23.87 -20.74
C VAL A 7 21.04 -22.95 -19.54
N GLN A 8 20.74 -21.66 -19.71
CA GLN A 8 20.66 -20.73 -18.59
C GLN A 8 19.46 -21.10 -17.71
N SER A 9 19.73 -21.40 -16.44
CA SER A 9 18.71 -21.50 -15.40
C SER A 9 17.95 -20.17 -15.29
N PRO A 10 16.62 -20.18 -15.06
CA PRO A 10 15.88 -18.96 -14.80
C PRO A 10 16.45 -18.32 -13.52
N GLY A 11 16.90 -17.07 -13.63
CA GLY A 11 17.43 -16.32 -12.49
C GLY A 11 16.39 -16.24 -11.39
N SER A 12 16.75 -16.71 -10.19
CA SER A 12 15.95 -16.52 -8.99
C SER A 12 15.69 -15.03 -8.79
N LEU A 13 14.43 -14.64 -8.64
CA LEU A 13 14.07 -13.28 -8.21
C LEU A 13 14.81 -12.96 -6.91
N PRO A 14 15.33 -11.73 -6.74
CA PRO A 14 15.98 -11.35 -5.49
C PRO A 14 14.99 -11.54 -4.32
N GLU A 15 15.49 -12.02 -3.19
CA GLU A 15 14.69 -12.39 -2.00
C GLU A 15 13.77 -11.25 -1.49
N ALA A 16 14.10 -9.99 -1.80
CA ALA A 16 13.31 -8.80 -1.50
C ALA A 16 12.01 -8.66 -2.33
N ASP A 17 11.90 -9.37 -3.45
CA ASP A 17 10.73 -9.38 -4.34
C ASP A 17 9.79 -10.56 -4.11
N LEU A 18 10.11 -11.45 -3.15
CA LEU A 18 9.19 -12.52 -2.77
C LEU A 18 8.03 -11.92 -1.97
N ILE A 19 6.83 -11.99 -2.55
CA ILE A 19 5.58 -11.71 -1.86
C ILE A 19 5.48 -12.74 -0.72
N PRO A 20 5.33 -12.31 0.54
CA PRO A 20 5.16 -13.24 1.65
C PRO A 20 3.93 -14.13 1.45
N ALA A 21 3.95 -15.34 2.01
CA ALA A 21 2.81 -16.26 1.93
C ALA A 21 1.51 -15.58 2.37
N GLN A 22 1.56 -14.84 3.48
CA GLN A 22 0.49 -13.93 3.90
C GLN A 22 0.71 -12.53 3.36
N HIS A 23 -0.16 -12.09 2.46
CA HIS A 23 -0.11 -10.75 1.90
C HIS A 23 -1.50 -10.18 1.67
N LEU A 24 -1.57 -8.86 1.66
CA LEU A 24 -2.75 -8.09 1.32
C LEU A 24 -3.09 -8.30 -0.17
N THR A 25 -4.32 -8.69 -0.46
CA THR A 25 -4.81 -8.92 -1.83
C THR A 25 -5.82 -7.87 -2.26
N THR A 26 -6.63 -7.36 -1.34
CA THR A 26 -7.63 -6.32 -1.62
C THR A 26 -7.64 -5.29 -0.51
N LEU A 27 -7.78 -4.02 -0.88
CA LEU A 27 -7.98 -2.90 0.01
C LEU A 27 -9.17 -2.09 -0.46
N GLN A 28 -10.18 -1.98 0.41
CA GLN A 28 -11.35 -1.15 0.21
C GLN A 28 -11.25 0.08 1.10
N LEU A 29 -11.44 1.26 0.52
CA LEU A 29 -11.41 2.55 1.23
C LEU A 29 -12.47 3.50 0.66
N PRO A 30 -12.97 4.47 1.44
CA PRO A 30 -13.95 5.46 0.98
C PRO A 30 -13.27 6.54 0.11
N LEU A 31 -12.49 6.10 -0.86
CA LEU A 31 -11.78 6.92 -1.84
C LEU A 31 -12.41 6.71 -3.21
N PRO A 32 -13.08 7.73 -3.77
CA PRO A 32 -13.64 7.64 -5.11
C PRO A 32 -12.50 7.70 -6.14
N TRP A 33 -11.98 6.54 -6.56
CA TRP A 33 -10.77 6.43 -7.38
C TRP A 33 -10.82 7.26 -8.68
N GLU A 34 -12.00 7.36 -9.29
CA GLU A 34 -12.27 8.14 -10.51
C GLU A 34 -12.02 9.64 -10.34
N THR A 35 -12.25 10.18 -9.14
CA THR A 35 -11.95 11.58 -8.80
C THR A 35 -10.46 11.91 -8.97
N PHE A 36 -9.59 10.91 -8.89
CA PHE A 36 -8.14 11.04 -9.02
C PHE A 36 -7.63 10.64 -10.41
N GLY A 37 -8.54 10.26 -11.32
CA GLY A 37 -8.22 9.79 -12.67
C GLY A 37 -7.85 8.30 -12.75
N PHE A 38 -8.16 7.51 -11.71
CA PHE A 38 -8.04 6.05 -11.75
C PHE A 38 -9.37 5.40 -12.15
N PRO A 39 -9.37 4.15 -12.62
CA PRO A 39 -10.61 3.37 -12.72
C PRO A 39 -11.26 3.20 -11.34
N SER A 40 -12.59 3.02 -11.29
CA SER A 40 -13.34 2.76 -10.04
C SER A 40 -12.84 1.53 -9.27
N GLN A 41 -12.20 0.60 -9.97
CA GLN A 41 -11.51 -0.55 -9.41
C GLN A 41 -10.26 -0.84 -10.25
N TRP A 42 -9.13 -1.03 -9.59
CA TRP A 42 -7.86 -1.22 -10.28
C TRP A 42 -6.86 -1.95 -9.41
N VAL A 43 -5.83 -2.50 -10.04
CA VAL A 43 -4.79 -3.25 -9.34
C VAL A 43 -3.49 -2.45 -9.31
N GLY A 44 -3.05 -2.12 -8.10
CA GLY A 44 -1.74 -1.54 -7.82
C GLY A 44 -0.78 -2.60 -7.29
N ARG A 45 0.18 -3.05 -8.12
CA ARG A 45 0.99 -4.26 -7.87
C ARG A 45 0.12 -5.52 -7.73
N SER A 46 -0.01 -6.06 -6.51
CA SER A 46 -0.76 -7.27 -6.17
C SER A 46 -2.02 -6.96 -5.35
N VAL A 47 -2.37 -5.68 -5.21
CA VAL A 47 -3.50 -5.24 -4.38
C VAL A 47 -4.59 -4.66 -5.27
N HIS A 48 -5.77 -5.27 -5.20
CA HIS A 48 -6.98 -4.73 -5.78
C HIS A 48 -7.51 -3.59 -4.91
N LEU A 49 -7.68 -2.41 -5.50
CA LEU A 49 -8.16 -1.20 -4.85
C LEU A 49 -9.62 -0.97 -5.24
N VAL A 50 -10.48 -0.88 -4.23
CA VAL A 50 -11.93 -0.76 -4.39
C VAL A 50 -12.45 0.41 -3.57
N THR A 51 -13.47 1.10 -4.06
CA THR A 51 -14.16 2.15 -3.29
C THR A 51 -15.24 1.53 -2.38
N GLY A 52 -15.25 1.88 -1.10
CA GLY A 52 -16.30 1.47 -0.15
C GLY A 52 -15.87 1.65 1.31
N ASP A 53 -16.63 1.10 2.26
CA ASP A 53 -16.25 1.14 3.67
C ASP A 53 -14.90 0.43 3.91
N PRO A 54 -14.07 0.89 4.88
CA PRO A 54 -12.76 0.29 5.12
C PRO A 54 -12.81 -1.22 5.37
N ALA A 55 -12.20 -1.98 4.47
CA ALA A 55 -12.11 -3.43 4.53
C ALA A 55 -10.83 -3.90 3.83
N TRP A 56 -10.38 -5.11 4.14
CA TRP A 56 -9.24 -5.70 3.47
C TRP A 56 -9.37 -7.21 3.31
N SER A 57 -8.72 -7.77 2.32
CA SER A 57 -8.64 -9.21 2.12
C SER A 57 -7.19 -9.62 1.99
N TRP A 58 -6.91 -10.85 2.42
CA TRP A 58 -5.57 -11.43 2.48
C TRP A 58 -5.54 -12.74 1.70
N SER A 59 -4.34 -13.18 1.32
CA SER A 59 -4.13 -14.40 0.52
C SER A 59 -4.65 -15.68 1.19
N GLU A 60 -4.47 -15.82 2.50
CA GLU A 60 -5.04 -16.94 3.25
C GLU A 60 -5.66 -16.45 4.57
N THR A 61 -4.84 -16.06 5.55
CA THR A 61 -5.32 -15.67 6.88
C THR A 61 -5.01 -14.20 7.13
N ALA A 62 -6.06 -13.39 7.24
CA ALA A 62 -5.93 -12.00 7.63
C ALA A 62 -5.51 -11.89 9.12
N PRO A 63 -4.64 -10.93 9.48
CA PRO A 63 -4.39 -10.59 10.88
C PRO A 63 -5.69 -10.17 11.59
N THR A 64 -5.95 -10.73 12.78
CA THR A 64 -7.22 -10.61 13.50
C THR A 64 -7.43 -9.25 14.17
N PHE A 65 -7.63 -8.21 13.37
CA PHE A 65 -7.89 -6.84 13.84
C PHE A 65 -9.39 -6.47 13.92
N ASN A 66 -10.29 -7.42 13.69
CA ASN A 66 -11.74 -7.20 13.51
C ASN A 66 -12.06 -6.18 12.39
N ILE A 67 -11.18 -6.08 11.40
CA ILE A 67 -11.44 -5.34 10.17
C ILE A 67 -12.25 -6.26 9.24
N PRO A 68 -13.35 -5.79 8.64
CA PRO A 68 -14.13 -6.59 7.72
C PRO A 68 -13.27 -7.12 6.56
N ALA A 69 -13.57 -8.36 6.16
CA ALA A 69 -13.17 -8.81 4.82
C ALA A 69 -13.95 -8.01 3.79
N VAL A 70 -13.34 -7.76 2.62
CA VAL A 70 -14.10 -7.22 1.49
C VAL A 70 -15.17 -8.25 1.15
N GLU A 71 -16.45 -7.85 1.20
CA GLU A 71 -17.54 -8.71 0.75
C GLU A 71 -17.25 -9.12 -0.70
N ASP A 72 -17.69 -10.32 -1.08
CA ASP A 72 -17.51 -10.93 -2.40
C ASP A 72 -18.16 -10.05 -3.49
N THR A 73 -17.52 -8.92 -3.75
CA THR A 73 -17.52 -8.26 -5.04
C THR A 73 -16.95 -9.31 -5.96
N ASP A 74 -17.50 -9.48 -7.15
CA ASP A 74 -16.98 -10.35 -8.19
C ASP A 74 -15.52 -9.91 -8.51
N THR A 75 -14.57 -10.26 -7.62
CA THR A 75 -13.22 -9.69 -7.53
C THR A 75 -12.32 -10.40 -8.54
N ALA A 76 -12.83 -11.50 -9.10
CA ALA A 76 -12.46 -11.98 -10.41
C ALA A 76 -12.97 -10.99 -11.47
N LEU A 77 -12.39 -9.79 -11.51
CA LEU A 77 -12.41 -9.04 -12.77
C LEU A 77 -11.84 -9.98 -13.82
N GLN A 78 -12.65 -10.30 -14.83
CA GLN A 78 -12.26 -11.18 -15.92
C GLN A 78 -10.93 -10.71 -16.54
N GLU A 79 -10.66 -9.40 -16.46
CA GLU A 79 -9.35 -8.78 -16.65
C GLU A 79 -9.16 -7.61 -15.63
N PRO A 80 -8.26 -7.72 -14.64
CA PRO A 80 -7.99 -6.63 -13.70
C PRO A 80 -7.37 -5.42 -14.39
N THR A 81 -7.90 -4.22 -14.13
CA THR A 81 -7.34 -2.99 -14.72
C THR A 81 -6.08 -2.56 -13.98
N HIS A 82 -4.94 -2.60 -14.66
CA HIS A 82 -3.69 -2.07 -14.14
C HIS A 82 -3.46 -0.63 -14.61
N VAL A 83 -2.99 0.24 -13.72
CA VAL A 83 -2.62 1.62 -14.06
C VAL A 83 -1.10 1.71 -14.14
N ALA A 84 -0.57 1.90 -15.36
CA ALA A 84 0.86 1.89 -15.61
C ALA A 84 1.59 2.96 -14.77
N GLY A 85 2.68 2.55 -14.10
CA GLY A 85 3.50 3.43 -13.26
C GLY A 85 2.90 3.76 -11.89
N TRP A 86 1.78 3.14 -11.49
CA TRP A 86 1.13 3.34 -10.21
C TRP A 86 1.00 2.03 -9.41
N ALA A 87 1.25 2.12 -8.10
CA ALA A 87 1.10 0.97 -7.22
C ALA A 87 0.82 1.37 -5.77
N VAL A 88 0.38 0.42 -4.94
CA VAL A 88 0.34 0.60 -3.49
C VAL A 88 1.77 0.60 -2.95
N ASP A 89 2.14 1.67 -2.24
CA ASP A 89 3.38 1.76 -1.48
C ASP A 89 3.17 1.13 -0.10
N HIS A 90 2.22 1.71 0.64
CA HIS A 90 1.87 1.26 1.97
C HIS A 90 0.43 1.57 2.35
N VAL A 91 -0.10 0.76 3.27
CA VAL A 91 -1.40 0.94 3.92
C VAL A 91 -1.14 1.34 5.37
N VAL A 92 -1.88 2.31 5.89
CA VAL A 92 -1.76 2.76 7.28
C VAL A 92 -2.86 2.15 8.13
N LEU A 93 -2.46 1.39 9.14
CA LEU A 93 -3.33 0.84 10.17
C LEU A 93 -3.11 1.60 11.48
N LEU A 94 -4.17 2.14 12.06
CA LEU A 94 -4.12 2.71 13.41
C LEU A 94 -4.51 1.64 14.42
N VAL A 95 -3.78 1.56 15.52
CA VAL A 95 -4.03 0.59 16.60
C VAL A 95 -3.99 1.26 17.97
N PRO A 96 -4.73 0.76 18.98
CA PRO A 96 -4.67 1.28 20.34
C PRO A 96 -3.34 0.99 21.04
N SER A 97 -2.71 -0.15 20.70
CA SER A 97 -1.47 -0.65 21.29
C SER A 97 -0.61 -1.26 20.19
N LEU A 98 0.60 -0.75 20.00
CA LEU A 98 1.51 -1.29 18.98
C LEU A 98 1.98 -2.71 19.34
N ASP A 99 2.24 -2.96 20.62
CA ASP A 99 2.75 -4.25 21.09
C ASP A 99 1.72 -5.37 20.85
N GLU A 100 0.43 -5.10 21.12
CA GLU A 100 -0.64 -6.05 20.81
C GLU A 100 -0.77 -6.28 19.30
N ALA A 101 -0.63 -5.22 18.50
CA ALA A 101 -0.69 -5.36 17.05
C ALA A 101 0.46 -6.22 16.49
N ILE A 102 1.67 -6.09 17.05
CA ILE A 102 2.80 -6.95 16.68
C ILE A 102 2.50 -8.42 16.97
N VAL A 103 1.88 -8.74 18.11
CA VAL A 103 1.46 -10.11 18.43
C VAL A 103 0.45 -10.63 17.40
N VAL A 104 -0.57 -9.84 17.04
CA VAL A 104 -1.58 -10.21 16.04
C VAL A 104 -0.96 -10.44 14.65
N PHE A 105 0.03 -9.64 14.25
CA PHE A 105 0.77 -9.88 13.00
C PHE A 105 1.64 -11.14 13.06
N ALA A 106 2.27 -11.41 14.21
CA ALA A 106 3.10 -12.61 14.39
C ALA A 106 2.26 -13.90 14.32
N GLU A 107 1.01 -13.89 14.78
CA GLU A 107 0.05 -15.00 14.60
C GLU A 107 -0.24 -15.29 13.11
N ALA A 108 -0.18 -14.27 12.26
CA ALA A 108 -0.26 -14.39 10.81
C ALA A 108 1.12 -14.66 10.14
N GLY A 109 2.18 -14.92 10.93
CA GLY A 109 3.51 -15.20 10.41
C GLY A 109 4.25 -13.99 9.86
N LEU A 110 3.91 -12.78 10.32
CA LEU A 110 4.52 -11.53 9.88
C LEU A 110 5.25 -10.83 11.03
N ASP A 111 6.55 -10.64 10.86
CA ASP A 111 7.39 -9.87 11.79
C ASP A 111 7.61 -8.44 11.29
N PRO A 112 7.74 -7.45 12.22
CA PRO A 112 8.05 -6.09 11.84
C PRO A 112 9.45 -6.00 11.24
N ARG A 113 9.56 -5.34 10.08
CA ARG A 113 10.84 -5.04 9.41
C ARG A 113 11.57 -3.86 10.04
N LEU A 114 10.81 -2.92 10.58
CA LEU A 114 11.30 -1.71 11.21
C LEU A 114 10.32 -1.27 12.29
N GLN A 115 10.84 -0.79 13.41
CA GLN A 115 10.09 -0.06 14.42
C GLN A 115 10.73 1.31 14.64
N MET A 116 9.92 2.35 14.72
CA MET A 116 10.39 3.72 14.95
C MET A 116 9.24 4.60 15.46
N LYS A 117 9.48 5.92 15.55
CA LYS A 117 8.41 6.88 15.78
C LYS A 117 8.02 7.60 14.49
N VAL A 118 6.75 7.55 14.13
CA VAL A 118 6.17 8.36 13.04
C VAL A 118 5.37 9.50 13.68
N LYS A 119 5.76 10.74 13.38
CA LYS A 119 5.13 11.95 13.98
C LYS A 119 5.01 11.87 15.51
N GLY A 120 6.04 11.32 16.17
CA GLY A 120 6.12 11.19 17.63
C GLY A 120 5.42 9.96 18.22
N ARG A 121 4.74 9.14 17.41
CA ARG A 121 3.98 7.96 17.85
C ARG A 121 4.73 6.66 17.53
N PRO A 122 4.71 5.65 18.41
CA PRO A 122 5.23 4.32 18.09
C PRO A 122 4.61 3.79 16.79
N ALA A 123 5.46 3.25 15.92
CA ALA A 123 5.04 2.63 14.68
C ALA A 123 5.91 1.42 14.34
N ALA A 124 5.31 0.45 13.67
CA ALA A 124 5.99 -0.73 13.11
C ALA A 124 5.58 -0.92 11.66
N PHE A 125 6.49 -1.46 10.85
CA PHE A 125 6.30 -1.64 9.42
C PHE A 125 6.43 -3.11 9.05
N PHE A 126 5.40 -3.67 8.42
CA PHE A 126 5.33 -5.08 8.04
C PHE A 126 5.34 -5.21 6.51
N ARG A 127 6.03 -6.22 5.97
CA ARG A 127 5.96 -6.54 4.54
C ARG A 127 4.86 -7.56 4.32
N ALA A 128 3.84 -7.22 3.54
CA ALA A 128 2.67 -8.05 3.29
C ALA A 128 2.20 -7.89 1.83
N GLY A 129 3.13 -7.97 0.88
CA GLY A 129 2.95 -7.42 -0.47
C GLY A 129 3.38 -5.95 -0.47
N PRO A 130 2.46 -4.97 -0.38
CA PRO A 130 2.83 -3.63 0.06
C PRO A 130 3.32 -3.64 1.52
N LEU A 131 3.81 -2.49 1.98
CA LEU A 131 4.10 -2.28 3.39
C LEU A 131 2.77 -2.03 4.15
N VAL A 132 2.65 -2.54 5.37
CA VAL A 132 1.62 -2.11 6.32
C VAL A 132 2.32 -1.30 7.40
N GLU A 133 2.04 0.01 7.43
CA GLU A 133 2.47 0.94 8.47
C GLU A 133 1.45 0.89 9.61
N VAL A 134 1.85 0.33 10.74
CA VAL A 134 1.02 0.22 11.94
C VAL A 134 1.43 1.32 12.89
N VAL A 135 0.51 2.23 13.23
CA VAL A 135 0.79 3.39 14.09
C VAL A 135 -0.09 3.34 15.33
N GLU A 136 0.54 3.47 16.48
CA GLU A 136 -0.20 3.61 17.73
C GLU A 136 -0.96 4.94 17.77
N SER A 137 -2.24 4.88 18.10
CA SER A 137 -3.14 6.01 18.07
C SER A 137 -4.25 5.86 19.11
N PRO A 138 -4.83 6.95 19.64
CA PRO A 138 -5.95 6.87 20.58
C PRO A 138 -7.26 6.51 19.87
N VAL A 139 -7.25 5.44 19.07
CA VAL A 139 -8.42 4.81 18.48
C VAL A 139 -8.95 3.77 19.45
N ARG A 140 -10.28 3.59 19.47
CA ARG A 140 -10.91 2.58 20.34
C ARG A 140 -10.65 1.16 19.85
N ASN A 141 -10.66 0.98 18.53
CA ASN A 141 -10.43 -0.29 17.86
C ASN A 141 -9.41 -0.06 16.73
N PRO A 142 -8.70 -1.11 16.28
CA PRO A 142 -7.92 -1.05 15.05
C PRO A 142 -8.73 -0.52 13.87
N ALA A 143 -8.13 0.33 13.03
CA ALA A 143 -8.81 0.92 11.88
C ALA A 143 -7.83 1.18 10.74
N ILE A 144 -8.22 0.83 9.51
CA ILE A 144 -7.49 1.25 8.32
C ILE A 144 -7.69 2.76 8.18
N TYR A 145 -6.61 3.52 8.28
CA TYR A 145 -6.66 4.98 8.16
C TYR A 145 -6.57 5.43 6.72
N GLY A 146 -5.76 4.77 5.90
CA GLY A 146 -5.49 5.25 4.57
C GLY A 146 -4.44 4.48 3.80
N VAL A 147 -4.10 5.01 2.65
CA VAL A 147 -3.15 4.42 1.71
C VAL A 147 -2.25 5.47 1.10
N THR A 148 -1.02 5.07 0.84
CA THR A 148 -0.09 5.84 0.00
C THR A 148 0.16 5.06 -1.27
N LEU A 149 -0.02 5.74 -2.41
CA LEU A 149 0.36 5.21 -3.71
C LEU A 149 1.76 5.68 -4.08
N VAL A 150 2.53 4.80 -4.70
CA VAL A 150 3.77 5.17 -5.38
C VAL A 150 3.50 5.39 -6.87
N CYS A 151 4.20 6.37 -7.43
CA CYS A 151 4.05 6.83 -8.79
C CYS A 151 5.43 7.01 -9.46
N GLU A 152 5.58 6.53 -10.70
CA GLU A 152 6.79 6.68 -11.52
C GLU A 152 6.87 8.06 -12.21
N GLU A 153 5.74 8.70 -12.53
CA GLU A 153 5.75 10.06 -13.07
C GLU A 153 6.18 11.11 -12.02
N PRO A 154 6.78 12.24 -12.43
CA PRO A 154 7.15 13.31 -11.50
C PRO A 154 5.94 13.84 -10.73
N LEU A 155 6.06 13.93 -9.39
CA LEU A 155 4.98 14.40 -8.52
C LEU A 155 4.47 15.79 -8.88
N GLU A 156 5.31 16.65 -9.43
CA GLU A 156 4.91 17.98 -9.91
C GLU A 156 3.82 17.90 -10.99
N GLY A 157 3.94 16.93 -11.91
CA GLY A 157 2.95 16.68 -12.96
C GLY A 157 1.63 16.22 -12.37
N VAL A 158 1.67 15.23 -11.47
CA VAL A 158 0.49 14.72 -10.76
C VAL A 158 -0.21 15.85 -9.99
N ALA A 159 0.56 16.57 -9.18
CA ALA A 159 0.05 17.62 -8.31
C ALA A 159 -0.58 18.76 -9.12
N LEU A 160 0.02 19.14 -10.25
CA LEU A 160 -0.55 20.14 -11.15
C LEU A 160 -1.90 19.67 -11.73
N ARG A 161 -1.93 18.42 -12.23
CA ARG A 161 -3.13 17.81 -12.82
C ARG A 161 -4.27 17.72 -11.79
N TRP A 162 -3.97 17.28 -10.58
CA TRP A 162 -4.95 17.12 -9.50
C TRP A 162 -5.47 18.45 -8.98
N ARG A 163 -4.62 19.47 -8.85
CA ARG A 163 -5.08 20.84 -8.55
C ARG A 163 -5.98 21.39 -9.66
N ALA A 164 -5.67 21.10 -10.92
CA ALA A 164 -6.51 21.52 -12.05
C ALA A 164 -7.89 20.82 -12.05
N MET A 165 -8.00 19.62 -11.48
CA MET A 165 -9.27 18.93 -11.23
C MET A 165 -10.01 19.43 -9.97
N GLY A 166 -9.46 20.41 -9.25
CA GLY A 166 -10.06 20.98 -8.03
C GLY A 166 -9.72 20.24 -6.74
N LEU A 167 -8.78 19.30 -6.76
CA LEU A 167 -8.39 18.55 -5.56
C LEU A 167 -7.51 19.40 -4.65
N ASN A 168 -7.82 19.34 -3.35
CA ASN A 168 -7.02 19.96 -2.31
C ASN A 168 -5.87 19.02 -1.94
N ILE A 169 -4.63 19.46 -2.18
CA ILE A 169 -3.43 18.67 -1.88
C ILE A 169 -2.38 19.50 -1.17
N SER A 170 -1.58 18.86 -0.33
CA SER A 170 -0.48 19.49 0.39
C SER A 170 0.62 19.97 -0.58
N THR A 171 1.56 20.74 -0.06
CA THR A 171 2.85 20.95 -0.75
C THR A 171 3.59 19.62 -0.86
N ILE A 172 4.39 19.48 -1.93
CA ILE A 172 5.31 18.36 -2.09
C ILE A 172 6.46 18.58 -1.09
N GLN A 173 6.75 17.56 -0.30
CA GLN A 173 7.81 17.58 0.70
C GLN A 173 8.67 16.32 0.63
N GLY A 174 9.82 16.34 1.31
CA GLY A 174 10.61 15.12 1.51
C GLY A 174 9.81 14.09 2.33
N ALA A 175 9.84 12.84 1.90
CA ALA A 175 9.30 11.74 2.68
C ALA A 175 10.28 11.37 3.82
N ILE A 176 9.79 10.63 4.82
CA ILE A 176 10.65 10.02 5.85
C ILE A 176 11.65 9.06 5.19
N GLN A 177 11.24 8.39 4.12
CA GLN A 177 12.11 7.54 3.30
C GLN A 177 13.11 8.41 2.53
N PRO A 178 14.43 8.20 2.73
CA PRO A 178 15.46 9.01 2.07
C PRO A 178 15.30 9.05 0.55
N GLY A 179 15.48 10.23 -0.03
CA GLY A 179 15.43 10.44 -1.49
C GLY A 179 14.03 10.44 -2.12
N ARG A 180 12.99 10.07 -1.36
CA ARG A 180 11.60 10.08 -1.83
C ARG A 180 10.89 11.37 -1.42
N ARG A 181 9.86 11.72 -2.19
CA ARG A 181 9.02 12.89 -1.95
C ARG A 181 7.57 12.46 -1.87
N ILE A 182 6.74 13.23 -1.18
CA ILE A 182 5.34 12.92 -0.93
C ILE A 182 4.48 14.18 -0.93
N PHE A 183 3.22 14.05 -1.33
CA PHE A 183 2.15 14.99 -0.97
C PHE A 183 0.92 14.21 -0.48
N SER A 184 0.11 14.85 0.36
CA SER A 184 -1.16 14.29 0.83
C SER A 184 -2.33 14.94 0.08
N VAL A 185 -3.41 14.18 -0.07
CA VAL A 185 -4.71 14.69 -0.51
C VAL A 185 -5.52 15.01 0.74
N HIS A 186 -6.18 16.16 0.73
CA HIS A 186 -7.05 16.63 1.81
C HIS A 186 -8.52 16.41 1.44
N ASP A 187 -9.40 16.62 2.41
CA ASP A 187 -10.86 16.57 2.23
C ASP A 187 -11.35 15.22 1.67
N THR A 188 -10.70 14.14 2.13
CA THR A 188 -11.03 12.75 1.82
C THR A 188 -11.48 12.03 3.09
N GLU A 189 -12.37 11.05 2.96
CA GLU A 189 -12.90 10.25 4.08
C GLU A 189 -11.89 9.21 4.60
N ALA A 190 -10.78 9.00 3.88
CA ALA A 190 -9.64 8.19 4.30
C ALA A 190 -8.34 8.91 3.95
N GLY A 191 -7.29 8.68 4.72
CA GLY A 191 -5.96 9.22 4.42
C GLY A 191 -5.49 8.79 3.04
N PHE A 192 -5.10 9.75 2.20
CA PHE A 192 -4.57 9.47 0.89
C PHE A 192 -3.32 10.30 0.60
N ALA A 193 -2.26 9.64 0.16
CA ALA A 193 -1.02 10.30 -0.25
C ALA A 193 -0.44 9.68 -1.52
N VAL A 194 0.37 10.49 -2.21
CA VAL A 194 1.14 10.05 -3.37
C VAL A 194 2.61 10.30 -3.12
N MET A 195 3.41 9.26 -3.36
CA MET A 195 4.84 9.24 -3.14
C MET A 195 5.57 8.99 -4.46
N SER A 196 6.73 9.63 -4.64
CA SER A 196 7.58 9.35 -5.80
C SER A 196 8.16 7.93 -5.71
N ALA A 197 8.44 7.33 -6.86
CA ALA A 197 9.27 6.12 -6.91
C ALA A 197 10.62 6.31 -6.22
N ASP A 198 11.23 5.21 -5.79
CA ASP A 198 12.58 5.20 -5.27
C ASP A 198 13.57 5.41 -6.42
N LYS A 199 14.42 6.44 -6.31
CA LYS A 199 15.45 6.73 -7.31
C LYS A 199 16.65 5.80 -7.23
N ALA A 200 16.77 4.98 -6.17
CA ALA A 200 17.86 4.02 -6.03
C ALA A 200 17.70 2.75 -6.88
N VAL A 201 16.61 2.64 -7.67
CA VAL A 201 16.30 1.49 -8.54
C VAL A 201 16.53 1.81 -10.04
N HIS A 202 17.37 2.79 -10.35
CA HIS A 202 17.82 3.08 -11.72
C HIS A 202 19.34 3.09 -11.83
#